data_AF-A0A0R2NKQ6-F1
#
_entry.id   AF-A0A0R2NKQ6-F1
#
_cell.length_a   1.000
_cell.length_b   1.000
_cell.length_c   1.000
_cell.angle_alpha   90.00
_cell.angle_beta   90.00
_cell.angle_gamma   90.00
#
_symmetry.space_group_name_H-M   'P 1'
#
loop_
_entity.id
_entity.type
_entity.pdbx_description
1 polymer ?
#
loop_
_entity_poly.entity_id
_entity_poly.type
_entity_poly.pdbx_seq_one_letter_code
_entity_poly.pdbx_strand_id
1 'polypeptide(L)'
;MADTISDQLESWLKDVHKLVPNEAEQERITEAGAKKLADNLTEATRKKHYSSHKDEKYGHMADNISYNNNDIDGEHDGSSIVGWTNKFHDMNAMRLNDGTKHIHADHFVDQNLADSQDDVFNAMLDEYKKGDDD
;
A
#
# COMPACT_ATOMS: atom_id res chain seq x y z
N MET A 1 31.64 27.23 -28.62
CA MET A 1 30.43 28.06 -28.47
C MET A 1 29.94 27.83 -27.05
N ALA A 2 29.65 28.89 -26.29
CA ALA A 2 29.08 28.74 -24.96
C ALA A 2 27.63 28.26 -25.10
N ASP A 3 27.23 27.28 -24.28
CA ASP A 3 25.83 26.82 -24.23
C ASP A 3 24.91 28.02 -24.02
N THR A 4 23.85 28.07 -24.81
CA THR A 4 22.83 29.11 -24.64
C THR A 4 21.99 28.81 -23.41
N ILE A 5 21.31 29.82 -22.88
CA ILE A 5 20.36 29.63 -21.77
C ILE A 5 19.31 28.56 -22.11
N SER A 6 18.93 28.44 -23.39
CA SER A 6 18.02 27.40 -23.85
C SER A 6 18.58 25.99 -23.67
N ASP A 7 19.85 25.77 -24.02
CA ASP A 7 20.52 24.47 -23.88
C ASP A 7 20.61 24.06 -22.40
N GLN A 8 20.89 25.02 -21.51
CA GLN A 8 20.89 24.81 -20.06
C GLN A 8 19.50 24.49 -19.50
N LEU A 9 18.46 25.17 -20.00
CA LEU A 9 17.08 24.92 -19.58
C LEU A 9 16.59 23.53 -20.02
N GLU A 10 16.93 23.11 -21.24
CA GLU A 10 16.59 21.78 -21.77
C GLU A 10 17.32 20.68 -21.02
N SER A 11 18.60 20.87 -20.68
CA SER A 11 19.35 19.91 -19.87
C SER A 11 18.75 19.80 -18.47
N TRP A 12 18.45 20.92 -17.82
CA TRP A 12 17.79 20.92 -16.51
C TRP A 12 16.42 20.23 -16.56
N LEU A 13 15.61 20.51 -17.59
CA LEU A 13 14.31 19.86 -17.75
C LEU A 13 14.46 18.34 -17.91
N LYS A 14 15.44 17.87 -18.69
CA LYS A 14 15.74 16.43 -18.82
C LYS A 14 16.14 15.80 -17.51
N ASP A 15 16.96 16.48 -16.71
CA ASP A 15 17.41 15.96 -15.43
C ASP A 15 16.28 15.93 -14.40
N VAL A 16 15.40 16.94 -14.39
CA VAL A 16 14.18 16.92 -13.56
C VAL A 16 13.23 15.81 -13.99
N HIS A 17 13.05 15.58 -15.29
CA HIS A 17 12.18 14.51 -15.79
C HIS A 17 12.65 13.12 -15.38
N LYS A 18 13.97 12.89 -15.23
CA LYS A 18 14.50 11.61 -14.72
C LYS A 18 14.15 11.35 -13.27
N LEU A 19 13.90 12.40 -12.48
CA LEU A 19 13.53 12.26 -11.06
C LEU A 19 12.06 11.86 -10.87
N VAL A 20 11.24 12.00 -11.92
CA VAL A 20 9.82 11.65 -11.90
C VAL A 20 9.70 10.19 -12.36
N PRO A 21 9.26 9.26 -11.49
CA PRO A 21 9.06 7.87 -11.86
C PRO A 21 8.13 7.75 -13.07
N ASN A 22 8.49 6.91 -14.04
CA ASN A 22 7.54 6.43 -15.03
C ASN A 22 6.54 5.45 -14.39
N GLU A 23 5.50 5.08 -15.13
CA GLU A 23 4.40 4.22 -14.64
C GLU A 23 4.91 2.89 -14.05
N ALA A 24 5.87 2.23 -14.70
CA ALA A 24 6.42 0.97 -14.22
C ALA A 24 7.29 1.14 -12.97
N GLU A 25 7.98 2.26 -12.83
CA GLU A 25 8.71 2.61 -11.59
C GLU A 25 7.74 2.93 -10.47
N GLN A 26 6.70 3.71 -10.76
CA GLN A 26 5.66 4.05 -9.81
C GLN A 26 4.97 2.79 -9.28
N GLU A 27 4.64 1.83 -10.15
CA GLU A 27 4.06 0.54 -9.79
C GLU A 27 4.94 -0.25 -8.82
N ARG A 28 6.26 -0.34 -9.08
CA ARG A 28 7.21 -0.99 -8.16
C ARG A 28 7.27 -0.28 -6.81
N ILE A 29 7.32 1.04 -6.81
CA ILE A 29 7.36 1.88 -5.61
C ILE A 29 6.10 1.66 -4.77
N THR A 30 4.92 1.75 -5.38
CA THR A 30 3.64 1.57 -4.65
C THR A 30 3.42 0.14 -4.23
N GLU A 31 3.89 -0.85 -4.98
CA GLU A 31 3.85 -2.27 -4.57
C GLU A 31 4.64 -2.49 -3.27
N ALA A 32 5.83 -1.90 -3.15
CA ALA A 32 6.63 -1.98 -1.94
C ALA A 32 5.89 -1.41 -0.71
N GLY A 33 5.22 -0.26 -0.89
CA GLY A 33 4.37 0.34 0.12
C GLY A 33 3.15 -0.54 0.48
N ALA A 34 2.45 -1.06 -0.53
CA ALA A 34 1.28 -1.91 -0.36
C ALA A 34 1.61 -3.21 0.38
N LYS A 35 2.75 -3.82 0.06
CA LYS A 35 3.27 -4.98 0.79
C LYS A 35 3.48 -4.67 2.27
N LYS A 36 4.15 -3.56 2.58
CA LYS A 36 4.42 -3.16 3.96
C LYS A 36 3.12 -2.85 4.73
N LEU A 37 2.14 -2.22 4.08
CA LEU A 37 0.83 -2.00 4.67
C LEU A 37 0.06 -3.31 4.92
N ALA A 38 0.14 -4.27 4.01
CA ALA A 38 -0.47 -5.59 4.17
C ALA A 38 0.13 -6.36 5.36
N ASP A 39 1.45 -6.29 5.54
CA ASP A 39 2.15 -6.88 6.68
C ASP A 39 1.69 -6.24 8.01
N ASN A 40 1.69 -4.90 8.06
CA ASN A 40 1.26 -4.16 9.26
C ASN A 40 -0.22 -4.44 9.59
N LEU A 41 -1.11 -4.43 8.58
CA LEU A 41 -2.53 -4.74 8.75
C LEU A 41 -2.74 -6.19 9.21
N THR A 42 -1.92 -7.12 8.74
CA THR A 42 -1.93 -8.52 9.18
C THR A 42 -1.60 -8.60 10.67
N GLU A 43 -0.54 -7.94 11.12
CA GLU A 43 -0.15 -7.91 12.53
C GLU A 43 -1.22 -7.27 13.42
N ALA A 44 -1.77 -6.12 13.03
CA ALA A 44 -2.84 -5.44 13.74
C ALA A 44 -4.10 -6.33 13.86
N THR A 45 -4.47 -6.99 12.77
CA THR A 45 -5.61 -7.92 12.73
C THR A 45 -5.36 -9.12 13.62
N ARG A 46 -4.14 -9.69 13.61
CA ARG A 46 -3.76 -10.79 14.50
C ARG A 46 -3.87 -10.37 15.98
N LYS A 47 -3.36 -9.20 16.31
CA LYS A 47 -3.31 -8.72 17.69
C LYS A 47 -4.70 -8.48 18.28
N LYS A 48 -5.64 -7.93 17.49
CA LYS A 48 -6.98 -7.54 17.98
C LYS A 48 -8.05 -8.61 17.77
N HIS A 49 -7.97 -9.39 16.68
CA HIS A 49 -9.10 -10.20 16.21
C HIS A 49 -8.73 -11.66 15.88
N TYR A 50 -7.54 -12.13 16.25
CA TYR A 50 -7.20 -13.54 16.07
C TYR A 50 -7.90 -14.42 17.10
N SER A 51 -8.62 -15.43 16.62
CA SER A 51 -9.26 -16.42 17.49
C SER A 51 -8.44 -17.72 17.51
N SER A 52 -8.56 -18.49 18.58
CA SER A 52 -8.01 -19.85 18.64
C SER A 52 -8.89 -20.89 17.92
N HIS A 53 -10.01 -20.45 17.32
CA HIS A 53 -10.96 -21.33 16.66
C HIS A 53 -10.52 -21.60 15.22
N LYS A 54 -10.32 -22.87 14.88
CA LYS A 54 -10.02 -23.26 13.49
C LYS A 54 -11.27 -23.16 12.63
N ASP A 55 -11.34 -22.12 11.79
CA ASP A 55 -12.30 -22.04 10.70
C ASP A 55 -11.70 -22.74 9.45
N GLU A 56 -12.12 -23.97 9.20
CA GLU A 56 -11.63 -24.77 8.07
C GLU A 56 -12.12 -24.25 6.71
N LYS A 57 -13.19 -23.44 6.67
CA LYS A 57 -13.82 -23.01 5.41
C LYS A 57 -13.28 -21.69 4.90
N TYR A 58 -13.12 -20.72 5.79
CA TYR A 58 -12.74 -19.35 5.41
C TYR A 58 -11.40 -18.91 6.02
N GLY A 59 -10.81 -19.71 6.92
CA GLY A 59 -9.58 -19.35 7.62
C GLY A 59 -9.73 -18.12 8.51
N HIS A 60 -8.62 -17.64 9.08
CA HIS A 60 -8.63 -16.44 9.90
C HIS A 60 -8.59 -15.18 9.04
N MET A 61 -9.29 -14.13 9.47
CA MET A 61 -9.32 -12.81 8.81
C MET A 61 -7.89 -12.26 8.58
N ALA A 62 -7.00 -12.45 9.56
CA ALA A 62 -5.61 -12.02 9.44
C ALA A 62 -4.79 -12.80 8.41
N ASP A 63 -5.18 -14.03 8.06
CA ASP A 63 -4.48 -14.85 7.06
C ASP A 63 -4.96 -14.56 5.62
N ASN A 64 -5.98 -13.71 5.47
CA ASN A 64 -6.62 -13.41 4.18
C ASN A 64 -6.40 -11.96 3.75
N ILE A 65 -5.39 -11.28 4.30
CA ILE A 65 -4.98 -9.95 3.84
C ILE A 65 -3.95 -10.12 2.71
N SER A 66 -4.11 -9.35 1.65
CA SER A 66 -3.20 -9.33 0.51
C SER A 66 -3.09 -7.92 -0.05
N TYR A 67 -2.11 -7.74 -0.92
CA TYR A 67 -1.98 -6.57 -1.77
C TYR A 67 -1.99 -6.96 -3.24
N ASN A 68 -2.21 -5.99 -4.11
CA ASN A 68 -2.08 -6.11 -5.56
C ASN A 68 -1.44 -4.83 -6.11
N ASN A 69 -0.63 -4.95 -7.15
CA ASN A 69 0.14 -3.86 -7.73
C ASN A 69 -0.61 -3.13 -8.88
N ASN A 70 -1.89 -3.44 -9.06
CA ASN A 70 -2.82 -2.71 -9.93
C ASN A 70 -3.94 -2.08 -9.08
N ASP A 71 -4.73 -1.24 -9.73
CA ASP A 71 -5.90 -0.62 -9.12
C ASP A 71 -7.06 -1.61 -8.88
N ILE A 72 -8.20 -1.10 -8.42
CA ILE A 72 -9.38 -1.92 -8.13
C ILE A 72 -10.06 -2.52 -9.38
N ASP A 73 -9.84 -1.91 -10.55
CA ASP A 73 -10.35 -2.36 -11.85
C ASP A 73 -9.34 -3.28 -12.58
N GLY A 74 -8.12 -3.40 -12.06
CA GLY A 74 -7.02 -4.21 -12.59
C GLY A 74 -6.11 -3.46 -13.55
N GLU A 75 -6.21 -2.14 -13.61
CA GLU A 75 -5.38 -1.28 -14.46
C GLU A 75 -4.02 -0.99 -13.81
N HIS A 76 -3.00 -0.89 -14.65
CA HIS A 76 -1.63 -0.57 -14.24
C HIS A 76 -1.40 0.93 -14.36
N ASP A 77 -1.83 1.72 -13.37
CA ASP A 77 -1.69 3.19 -13.37
C ASP A 77 -0.66 3.69 -12.35
N GLY A 78 0.16 2.79 -11.82
CA GLY A 78 1.10 3.07 -10.73
C GLY A 78 0.42 3.21 -9.37
N SER A 79 -0.83 2.75 -9.21
CA SER A 79 -1.46 2.56 -7.90
C SER A 79 -1.37 1.11 -7.43
N SER A 80 -1.61 0.88 -6.15
CA SER A 80 -1.62 -0.46 -5.56
C SER A 80 -2.66 -0.52 -4.46
N ILE A 81 -3.31 -1.66 -4.31
CA ILE A 81 -4.41 -1.87 -3.36
C ILE A 81 -4.02 -2.86 -2.27
N VAL A 82 -4.58 -2.69 -1.08
CA VAL A 82 -4.44 -3.59 0.07
C VAL A 82 -5.81 -3.87 0.66
N GLY A 83 -6.09 -5.12 0.99
CA GLY A 83 -7.36 -5.50 1.58
C GLY A 83 -7.49 -7.00 1.83
N TRP A 84 -8.73 -7.44 2.05
CA TRP A 84 -9.02 -8.86 2.27
C TRP A 84 -9.38 -9.56 0.96
N THR A 85 -8.79 -10.74 0.74
CA THR A 85 -9.07 -11.59 -0.44
C THR A 85 -10.45 -12.24 -0.37
N ASN A 86 -11.08 -12.25 0.80
CA ASN A 86 -12.41 -12.80 1.04
C ASN A 86 -13.37 -11.67 1.44
N LYS A 87 -14.42 -11.48 0.64
CA LYS A 87 -15.47 -10.46 0.90
C LYS A 87 -16.11 -10.54 2.29
N PHE A 88 -16.19 -11.72 2.89
CA PHE A 88 -16.77 -11.86 4.23
C PHE A 88 -15.82 -11.31 5.30
N HIS A 89 -14.52 -11.51 5.13
CA HIS A 89 -13.50 -10.94 6.00
C HIS A 89 -13.44 -9.43 5.87
N ASP A 90 -13.52 -8.91 4.64
CA ASP A 90 -13.63 -7.48 4.36
C ASP A 90 -14.83 -6.83 5.07
N MET A 91 -16.03 -7.39 4.87
CA MET A 91 -17.24 -6.91 5.55
C MET A 91 -17.15 -7.01 7.08
N ASN A 92 -16.46 -8.02 7.61
CA ASN A 92 -16.28 -8.17 9.05
C ASN A 92 -15.31 -7.13 9.59
N ALA A 93 -14.19 -6.87 8.90
CA ALA A 93 -13.25 -5.82 9.23
C ALA A 93 -13.94 -4.45 9.25
N MET A 94 -14.74 -4.12 8.23
CA MET A 94 -15.54 -2.89 8.18
C MET A 94 -16.48 -2.76 9.40
N ARG A 95 -17.21 -3.83 9.76
CA ARG A 95 -18.12 -3.79 10.92
C ARG A 95 -17.40 -3.64 12.26
N LEU A 96 -16.21 -4.22 12.39
CA LEU A 96 -15.37 -4.08 13.58
C LEU A 96 -14.75 -2.68 13.65
N ASN A 97 -14.32 -2.16 12.50
CA ASN A 97 -13.73 -0.83 12.38
C ASN A 97 -14.74 0.29 12.63
N ASP A 98 -15.88 0.28 11.93
CA ASP A 98 -16.86 1.37 11.93
C ASP A 98 -17.98 1.16 12.96
N GLY A 99 -18.12 -0.08 13.45
CA GLY A 99 -19.20 -0.49 14.32
C GLY A 99 -20.52 -0.71 13.59
N THR A 100 -21.50 -1.18 14.36
CA THR A 100 -22.91 -1.27 13.95
C THR A 100 -23.78 -0.90 15.16
N LYS A 101 -25.11 -0.93 15.02
CA LYS A 101 -26.01 -0.79 16.18
C LYS A 101 -25.74 -1.80 17.32
N HIS A 102 -25.05 -2.91 17.04
CA HIS A 102 -24.80 -4.01 17.97
C HIS A 102 -23.31 -4.31 18.21
N ILE A 103 -22.41 -3.65 17.47
CA ILE A 103 -20.96 -3.88 17.54
C ILE A 103 -20.32 -2.52 17.81
N HIS A 104 -19.57 -2.41 18.90
CA HIS A 104 -18.81 -1.21 19.18
C HIS A 104 -17.57 -1.16 18.27
N ALA A 105 -17.38 -0.03 17.60
CA ALA A 105 -16.24 0.24 16.74
C ALA A 105 -14.93 0.24 17.54
N ASP A 106 -13.87 -0.35 16.99
CA ASP A 106 -12.52 -0.24 17.57
C ASP A 106 -11.52 0.50 16.67
N HIS A 107 -11.98 0.91 15.48
CA HIS A 107 -11.23 1.69 14.49
C HIS A 107 -9.85 1.10 14.15
N PHE A 108 -9.69 -0.23 14.20
CA PHE A 108 -8.37 -0.82 14.05
C PHE A 108 -7.74 -0.65 12.67
N VAL A 109 -8.54 -0.60 11.60
CA VAL A 109 -8.06 -0.38 10.23
C VAL A 109 -7.61 1.07 10.08
N ASP A 110 -8.43 2.02 10.54
CA ASP A 110 -8.11 3.45 10.47
C ASP A 110 -6.86 3.79 11.27
N GLN A 111 -6.75 3.25 12.48
CA GLN A 111 -5.55 3.39 13.31
C GLN A 111 -4.33 2.77 12.63
N ASN A 112 -4.46 1.56 12.08
CA ASN A 112 -3.35 0.92 11.38
C ASN A 112 -2.88 1.72 10.15
N LEU A 113 -3.80 2.33 9.39
CA LEU A 113 -3.47 3.19 8.26
C LEU A 113 -2.66 4.42 8.71
N ALA A 114 -3.05 5.04 9.82
CA ALA A 114 -2.31 6.16 10.39
C ALA A 114 -0.92 5.72 10.93
N ASP A 115 -0.88 4.63 11.70
CA ASP A 115 0.35 4.12 12.32
C ASP A 115 1.36 3.59 11.31
N SER A 116 0.90 3.16 10.12
CA SER A 116 1.75 2.60 9.06
C SER A 116 2.33 3.64 8.11
N GLN A 117 1.99 4.93 8.22
CA GLN A 117 2.38 5.94 7.23
C GLN A 117 3.89 6.00 7.02
N ASP A 118 4.66 6.09 8.10
CA ASP A 118 6.12 6.19 8.03
C ASP A 118 6.74 4.91 7.47
N ASP A 119 6.24 3.76 7.91
CA ASP A 119 6.67 2.43 7.46
C ASP A 119 6.47 2.23 5.96
N VAL A 120 5.28 2.60 5.46
CA VAL A 120 4.91 2.52 4.05
C VAL A 120 5.74 3.51 3.23
N PHE A 121 5.86 4.76 3.70
CA PHE A 121 6.67 5.77 3.03
C PHE A 121 8.14 5.36 2.92
N ASN A 122 8.72 4.80 3.98
CA ASN A 122 10.09 4.34 3.96
C ASN A 122 10.28 3.16 3.00
N ALA A 123 9.34 2.21 2.95
CA ALA A 123 9.38 1.11 1.99
C ALA A 123 9.32 1.60 0.54
N MET A 124 8.44 2.58 0.25
CA MET A 124 8.36 3.24 -1.06
C MET A 124 9.65 3.99 -1.41
N LEU A 125 10.20 4.74 -0.45
CA LEU A 125 11.43 5.51 -0.63
C LEU A 125 12.65 4.61 -0.89
N ASP A 126 12.73 3.48 -0.20
CA ASP A 126 13.80 2.51 -0.40
C ASP A 126 13.73 1.86 -1.79
N GLU A 127 12.52 1.65 -2.32
CA GLU A 127 12.36 1.17 -3.70
C GLU A 127 12.68 2.25 -4.73
N TYR A 128 12.23 3.49 -4.51
CA TYR A 128 12.55 4.64 -5.36
C TYR A 128 14.06 4.80 -5.57
N LYS A 129 14.83 4.76 -4.47
CA LYS A 129 16.29 4.92 -4.51
C LYS A 129 17.02 3.81 -5.28
N LYS A 130 16.44 2.62 -5.44
CA LYS A 130 17.05 1.54 -6.25
C LYS A 130 17.00 1.85 -7.74
N GLY A 131 16.01 2.63 -8.18
CA GLY A 131 15.90 3.07 -9.57
C GLY A 131 16.91 4.15 -9.96
N ASP A 132 17.47 4.87 -8.98
CA ASP A 132 18.49 5.90 -9.19
C ASP A 132 19.91 5.33 -9.44
N ASP A 133 20.12 4.01 -9.27
CA ASP A 133 21.42 3.34 -9.37
C ASP A 133 21.72 2.73 -10.77
N ASP A 134 20.80 2.82 -11.74
CA ASP A 134 20.92 2.35 -13.14
C ASP A 134 21.13 3.52 -14.14
#